data_AF-A0A0N4YM18-F1
#
_entry.id   AF-A0A0N4YM18-F1
#
_cell.length_a   1.000
_cell.length_b   1.000
_cell.length_c   1.000
_cell.angle_alpha   90.00
_cell.angle_beta   90.00
_cell.angle_gamma   90.00
#
_symmetry.space_group_name_H-M   'P 1'
#
loop_
_entity.id
_entity.type
_entity.pdbx_description
1 polymer ?
#
loop_
_entity_poly.entity_id
_entity_poly.type
_entity_poly.pdbx_seq_one_letter_code
_entity_poly.pdbx_strand_id
1 'polypeptide(L)'
;MEGDKRDLADLLKEGGIGSDIPDVVQKIPMAVKKRVCALKQVQLNSIEVEAKFYERVHQLEKEFETEFNKLYEQRRKIVAGEYEPTDDESKLPIIHGLEEEEIKV
;
A
#
# COMPACT_ATOMS: atom_id res chain seq x y z
N MET A 1 15.44 0.31 -7.34
CA MET A 1 14.34 0.60 -8.28
C MET A 1 14.29 2.10 -8.46
N GLU A 2 14.69 2.60 -9.63
CA GLU A 2 14.49 4.02 -9.96
C GLU A 2 12.99 4.27 -10.04
N GLY A 3 12.48 5.17 -9.19
CA GLY A 3 11.10 5.61 -9.26
C GLY A 3 10.82 6.24 -10.63
N ASP A 4 9.59 6.10 -11.10
CA ASP A 4 9.11 6.75 -12.32
C ASP A 4 9.41 8.27 -12.23
N LYS A 5 10.28 8.77 -13.11
CA LYS A 5 10.74 10.17 -13.14
C LYS A 5 9.78 11.09 -13.89
N ARG A 6 8.69 10.55 -14.44
CA ARG A 6 7.67 11.32 -15.14
C ARG A 6 6.96 12.24 -14.16
N ASP A 7 6.77 13.49 -14.55
CA ASP A 7 6.00 14.42 -13.74
C ASP A 7 4.49 14.16 -13.89
N LEU A 8 3.71 14.77 -13.01
CA LEU A 8 2.25 14.61 -13.03
C LEU A 8 1.63 15.10 -14.35
N ALA A 9 2.25 16.07 -15.03
CA ALA A 9 1.76 16.56 -16.31
C ALA A 9 2.00 15.56 -17.45
N ASP A 10 3.08 14.80 -17.40
CA ASP A 10 3.40 13.75 -18.37
C ASP A 10 2.47 12.54 -18.23
N LEU A 11 2.14 12.15 -16.99
CA LEU A 11 1.16 11.09 -16.71
C LEU A 11 -0.25 11.47 -17.20
N LEU A 12 -0.63 12.75 -17.10
CA LEU A 12 -1.94 13.24 -17.54
C LEU A 12 -2.08 13.29 -19.07
N LYS A 13 -0.98 13.39 -19.81
CA LYS A 13 -1.00 13.37 -21.29
C LYS A 13 -1.27 11.97 -21.84
N GLU A 14 -0.78 10.93 -21.17
CA GLU A 14 -0.90 9.54 -21.63
C GLU A 14 -2.34 8.99 -21.56
N GLY A 15 -3.17 9.51 -20.64
CA GLY A 15 -4.58 9.12 -20.47
C GLY A 15 -5.58 9.90 -21.35
N GLY A 16 -5.09 10.65 -22.35
CA GLY A 16 -5.93 11.46 -23.23
C GLY A 16 -6.91 10.64 -24.06
N ILE A 17 -8.15 11.14 -24.18
CA ILE A 17 -9.17 10.58 -25.07
C ILE A 17 -8.61 10.54 -26.50
N GLY A 18 -8.55 9.36 -27.12
CA GLY A 18 -8.26 9.26 -28.55
C GLY A 18 -9.28 10.08 -29.33
N SER A 19 -8.82 10.98 -30.20
CA SER A 19 -9.49 11.91 -31.16
C SER A 19 -10.85 12.54 -30.83
N ASP A 20 -11.77 11.88 -30.13
CA ASP A 20 -13.18 12.26 -29.97
C ASP A 20 -13.48 12.76 -28.56
N ILE A 21 -13.51 14.08 -28.39
CA ILE A 21 -13.96 14.70 -27.13
C ILE A 21 -15.42 14.29 -26.85
N PRO A 22 -15.73 13.72 -25.67
CA PRO A 22 -17.08 13.25 -25.35
C PRO A 22 -18.13 14.35 -25.57
N ASP A 23 -19.23 13.98 -26.23
CA ASP A 23 -20.38 14.84 -26.54
C ASP A 23 -20.86 15.69 -25.35
N VAL A 24 -20.78 15.14 -24.14
CA VAL A 24 -21.15 15.82 -22.90
C VAL A 24 -20.27 17.04 -22.65
N VAL A 25 -18.96 16.95 -22.90
CA VAL A 25 -18.01 18.04 -22.73
C VAL A 25 -18.24 19.13 -23.78
N GLN A 26 -18.70 18.77 -24.97
CA GLN A 26 -19.03 19.74 -26.01
C GLN A 26 -20.28 20.56 -25.65
N LYS A 27 -21.32 19.89 -25.13
CA LYS A 27 -22.65 20.46 -24.87
C LYS A 27 -22.77 21.31 -23.59
N ILE A 28 -21.79 21.27 -22.67
CA ILE A 28 -21.83 22.06 -21.43
C ILE A 28 -21.44 23.54 -21.63
N PRO A 29 -22.05 24.51 -20.90
CA PRO A 29 -21.70 25.92 -21.01
C PRO A 29 -20.26 26.25 -20.57
N MET A 30 -19.68 27.32 -21.11
CA MET A 30 -18.31 27.75 -20.79
C MET A 30 -18.07 28.02 -19.30
N ALA A 31 -19.07 28.55 -18.58
CA ALA A 31 -18.97 28.76 -17.14
C ALA A 31 -18.80 27.44 -16.37
N VAL A 32 -19.47 26.37 -16.83
CA VAL A 32 -19.37 25.03 -16.24
C VAL A 32 -18.00 24.42 -16.58
N LYS A 33 -17.51 24.57 -17.81
CA LYS A 33 -16.16 24.13 -18.21
C LYS A 33 -15.08 24.74 -17.31
N LYS A 34 -15.15 26.05 -17.05
CA LYS A 34 -14.21 26.75 -16.15
C LYS A 34 -14.23 26.18 -14.73
N ARG A 35 -15.41 25.87 -14.18
CA ARG A 35 -15.55 25.25 -12.85
C ARG A 35 -14.91 23.86 -12.83
N VAL A 36 -15.16 23.04 -13.85
CA VAL A 36 -14.55 21.70 -13.96
C VAL A 36 -13.02 21.78 -14.07
N CYS A 37 -12.48 22.74 -14.83
CA CYS A 37 -11.04 22.97 -14.87
C CYS A 37 -10.47 23.38 -13.50
N ALA A 38 -11.16 24.26 -12.76
CA ALA A 38 -10.76 24.62 -11.40
C ALA A 38 -10.80 23.41 -10.44
N LEU A 39 -11.83 22.56 -10.54
CA LEU A 39 -11.92 21.32 -9.77
C LEU A 39 -10.79 20.35 -10.12
N LYS A 40 -10.38 20.26 -11.39
CA LYS A 40 -9.19 19.49 -11.79
C LYS A 40 -7.93 20.03 -11.09
N GLN A 41 -7.74 21.34 -11.02
CA GLN A 41 -6.60 21.91 -10.30
C GLN A 41 -6.61 21.53 -8.81
N VAL A 42 -7.78 21.59 -8.16
CA VAL A 42 -7.91 21.15 -6.76
C VAL A 42 -7.58 19.67 -6.61
N GLN A 43 -8.04 18.82 -7.54
CA GLN A 43 -7.72 17.40 -7.54
C GLN A 43 -6.22 17.12 -7.66
N LEU A 44 -5.49 17.89 -8.49
CA LEU A 44 -4.04 17.76 -8.60
C LEU A 44 -3.36 18.08 -7.27
N ASN A 45 -3.75 19.17 -6.63
CA ASN A 45 -3.22 19.53 -5.32
C ASN A 45 -3.52 18.45 -4.26
N SER A 46 -4.70 17.81 -4.31
CA SER A 46 -5.03 16.68 -3.44
C SER A 46 -4.11 15.48 -3.69
N ILE A 47 -3.83 15.14 -4.94
CA ILE A 47 -2.92 14.04 -5.31
C ILE A 47 -1.49 14.32 -4.80
N GLU A 48 -1.02 15.56 -4.84
CA GLU A 48 0.30 15.92 -4.27
C GLU A 48 0.36 15.68 -2.76
N VAL A 49 -0.74 15.93 -2.03
CA VAL A 49 -0.82 15.65 -0.60
C VAL A 49 -0.87 14.14 -0.35
N GLU A 50 -1.63 13.39 -1.15
CA GLU A 50 -1.68 11.93 -1.08
C GLU A 50 -0.31 11.30 -1.34
N ALA A 51 0.45 11.81 -2.33
CA ALA A 51 1.79 11.34 -2.61
C ALA A 51 2.72 11.47 -1.39
N LYS A 52 2.69 12.62 -0.71
CA LYS A 52 3.45 12.85 0.54
C LYS A 52 2.99 11.94 1.67
N PHE A 53 1.70 11.65 1.75
CA PHE A 53 1.16 10.72 2.73
C PHE A 53 1.71 9.30 2.50
N TYR A 54 1.63 8.79 1.27
CA TYR A 54 2.12 7.45 0.94
C TYR A 54 3.64 7.34 1.04
N GLU A 55 4.39 8.39 0.70
CA GLU A 55 5.84 8.43 0.94
C GLU A 55 6.15 8.23 2.43
N ARG A 56 5.39 8.87 3.31
CA ARG A 56 5.57 8.75 4.76
C ARG A 56 5.14 7.39 5.30
N VAL A 57 4.07 6.81 4.76
CA VAL A 57 3.66 5.43 5.07
C VAL A 57 4.76 4.45 4.69
N HIS A 58 5.34 4.58 3.49
CA HIS A 58 6.44 3.72 3.05
C HIS A 58 7.68 3.83 3.93
N GLN A 59 8.00 5.05 4.38
CA GLN A 59 9.09 5.25 5.33
C GLN A 59 8.81 4.55 6.67
N LEU A 60 7.56 4.61 7.16
CA LEU A 60 7.14 3.91 8.35
C LEU A 60 7.20 2.38 8.17
N GLU A 61 6.78 1.86 7.01
CA GLU A 61 6.86 0.43 6.68
C GLU A 61 8.32 -0.06 6.75
N LYS A 62 9.26 0.72 6.19
CA LYS A 62 10.70 0.41 6.27
C LYS A 62 11.25 0.43 7.70
N GLU A 63 10.79 1.35 8.54
CA GLU A 63 11.23 1.42 9.93
C GLU A 63 10.85 0.15 10.70
N PHE A 64 9.61 -0.32 10.52
CA PHE A 64 9.11 -1.54 11.16
C PHE A 64 9.59 -2.83 10.48
N GLU A 65 10.03 -2.77 9.22
CA GLU A 65 10.56 -3.92 8.49
C GLU A 65 11.70 -4.61 9.27
N THR A 66 12.56 -3.83 9.93
CA THR A 66 13.67 -4.39 10.70
C THR A 66 13.19 -5.18 11.93
N GLU A 67 12.12 -4.74 12.58
CA GLU A 67 11.53 -5.43 13.73
C GLU A 67 10.85 -6.73 13.29
N PHE A 68 10.08 -6.68 12.21
CA PHE A 68 9.48 -7.87 11.61
C PHE A 68 10.52 -8.86 11.11
N ASN A 69 11.61 -8.39 10.50
CA ASN A 69 12.67 -9.25 10.02
C ASN A 69 13.31 -10.07 11.14
N LYS A 70 13.46 -9.52 12.35
CA LYS A 70 13.93 -10.29 13.52
C LYS A 70 12.99 -11.44 13.87
N LEU A 71 11.68 -11.19 13.82
CA LEU A 71 10.67 -12.22 14.08
C LEU A 71 10.63 -13.27 12.96
N TYR A 72 10.77 -12.84 11.70
CA TYR A 72 10.81 -13.74 10.54
C TYR A 72 12.08 -14.59 10.51
N GLU A 73 13.20 -14.03 10.93
CA GLU A 73 14.46 -14.74 11.15
C GLU A 73 14.29 -15.84 12.20
N GLN A 74 13.71 -15.51 13.37
CA GLN A 74 13.44 -16.47 14.43
C GLN A 74 12.52 -17.59 13.94
N ARG A 75 11.41 -17.23 13.27
CA ARG A 75 10.52 -18.20 12.62
C ARG A 75 11.27 -19.10 11.65
N ARG A 76 12.16 -18.54 10.82
CA ARG A 76 12.92 -19.34 9.84
C ARG A 76 13.81 -20.36 10.53
N LYS A 77 14.52 -19.97 11.59
CA LYS A 77 15.40 -20.88 12.35
C LYS A 77 14.63 -22.05 12.96
N ILE A 78 13.44 -21.79 13.52
CA ILE A 78 12.54 -22.82 14.05
C ILE A 78 12.09 -23.76 12.93
N VAL A 79 11.59 -23.23 11.82
CA VAL A 79 11.09 -24.02 10.68
C VAL A 79 12.20 -24.87 10.03
N ALA A 80 13.42 -24.34 9.97
CA ALA A 80 14.58 -25.05 9.43
C ALA A 80 15.16 -26.10 10.40
N GLY A 81 14.72 -26.14 11.66
CA GLY A 81 15.30 -26.97 12.71
C GLY A 81 16.70 -26.50 13.16
N GLU A 82 17.08 -25.26 12.83
CA GLU A 82 18.34 -24.65 13.29
C GLU A 82 18.26 -24.17 14.74
N TYR A 83 17.05 -23.99 15.26
CA TYR A 83 16.77 -23.59 16.63
C TYR A 83 15.59 -24.39 17.18
N GLU A 84 15.80 -25.03 18.32
CA GLU A 84 14.75 -25.72 19.07
C GLU A 84 14.14 -24.74 20.09
N PRO A 85 12.82 -24.48 20.05
CA PRO A 85 12.15 -23.60 21.01
C PRO A 85 12.29 -24.08 22.46
N THR A 86 12.34 -23.13 23.38
CA THR A 86 12.34 -23.43 24.81
C THR A 86 10.92 -23.72 25.33
N ASP A 87 10.82 -24.38 26.49
CA ASP A 87 9.53 -24.59 27.17
C ASP A 87 8.77 -23.27 27.41
N ASP A 88 9.52 -22.17 27.59
CA ASP A 88 8.93 -20.85 27.82
C ASP A 88 8.30 -20.24 26.56
N GLU A 89 8.87 -20.50 25.38
CA GLU A 89 8.36 -20.04 24.09
C GLU A 89 7.21 -20.91 23.56
N SER A 90 7.08 -22.13 24.12
CA SER A 90 6.17 -23.17 23.65
C SER A 90 4.84 -23.22 24.43
N LYS A 91 4.51 -22.18 25.19
CA LYS A 91 3.31 -22.15 26.07
C LYS A 91 2.00 -21.93 25.34
N LEU A 92 2.05 -21.49 24.09
CA LEU A 92 0.84 -21.22 23.32
C LEU A 92 0.26 -22.53 22.79
N PRO A 93 -1.07 -22.73 22.88
CA PRO A 93 -1.70 -23.93 22.35
C PRO A 93 -1.56 -23.96 20.81
N ILE A 94 -1.34 -25.16 20.26
CA ILE A 94 -1.23 -25.37 18.81
C ILE A 94 -2.48 -24.89 18.08
N ILE A 95 -3.65 -25.15 18.67
CA ILE A 95 -4.95 -24.67 18.21
C ILE A 95 -5.65 -24.02 19.39
N HIS A 96 -6.10 -22.78 19.22
CA HIS A 96 -6.86 -22.09 20.25
C HIS A 96 -8.14 -22.87 20.61
N GLY A 97 -8.27 -23.26 21.88
CA GLY A 97 -9.44 -23.98 22.39
C GLY A 97 -9.36 -25.50 22.34
N LEU A 98 -8.23 -26.08 21.89
CA LEU A 98 -7.94 -27.50 22.11
C LEU A 98 -7.14 -27.65 23.41
N GLU A 99 -7.56 -28.59 24.25
CA GLU A 99 -6.84 -28.90 25.48
C GLU A 99 -5.66 -29.84 25.19
N GLU A 100 -4.58 -29.75 25.97
CA GLU A 100 -3.36 -30.55 25.77
C GLU A 100 -3.62 -32.07 25.76
N GLU A 101 -4.71 -32.49 26.40
CA GLU A 101 -5.18 -33.87 26.48
C GLU A 101 -5.68 -34.41 25.14
N GLU A 102 -6.16 -33.55 24.25
CA GLU A 102 -6.66 -33.89 22.91
C GLU A 102 -5.51 -34.01 21.88
N ILE A 103 -4.33 -33.50 22.21
CA ILE A 103 -3.13 -33.50 21.35
C ILE A 103 -2.28 -34.77 21.57
N LYS A 104 -2.40 -35.41 22.73
CA LYS A 104 -1.70 -36.67 23.06
C LYS A 104 -2.37 -37.86 22.34
N VAL A 105 -2.03 -38.06 21.07
CA VAL A 105 -2.33 -39.29 20.31
C VAL A 105 -1.12 -40.20 20.27
#